data_AF-A0A6J6J8H9-F1
#
_entry.id   AF-A0A6J6J8H9-F1
#
_cell.length_a   1.000
_cell.length_b   1.000
_cell.length_c   1.000
_cell.angle_alpha   90.00
_cell.angle_beta   90.00
_cell.angle_gamma   90.00
#
_symmetry.space_group_name_H-M   'P 1'
#
loop_
_entity.id
_entity.type
_entity.pdbx_description
1 polymer ?
#
loop_
_entity_poly.entity_id
_entity_poly.type
_entity_poly.pdbx_seq_one_letter_code
_entity_poly.pdbx_strand_id
1 'polypeptide(L)'
;MLILAQHEPSADAAKTYNTYARLTLGTLASPGWLNTNTRNPGILLQQSLNVNQLARDGSYVWGDFYLLEALAQISGTLPTPTPSPTSTPTPSPTSTQTPAPTASPSGAATPRPSPTD
;
A
#
# COMPACT_ATOMS: atom_id res chain seq x y z
N MET A 1 -11.35 11.21 0.38
CA MET A 1 -9.98 11.38 -0.19
C MET A 1 -9.81 10.28 -1.23
N LEU A 2 -9.32 10.58 -2.44
CA LEU A 2 -9.21 9.58 -3.53
C LEU A 2 -8.08 8.57 -3.24
N ILE A 3 -8.28 7.31 -3.64
CA ILE A 3 -7.43 6.16 -3.25
C ILE A 3 -5.94 6.37 -3.52
N LEU A 4 -5.55 6.90 -4.69
CA LEU A 4 -4.13 7.15 -5.01
C LEU A 4 -3.48 8.15 -4.02
N ALA A 5 -4.21 9.20 -3.64
CA ALA A 5 -3.69 10.18 -2.70
C ALA A 5 -3.55 9.62 -1.27
N GLN A 6 -4.33 8.59 -0.91
CA GLN A 6 -4.23 7.94 0.40
C GLN A 6 -3.00 7.03 0.54
N HIS A 7 -2.52 6.48 -0.56
CA HIS A 7 -1.39 5.55 -0.58
C HIS A 7 -0.05 6.24 -0.90
N GLU A 8 -0.07 7.56 -1.15
CA GLU A 8 1.12 8.33 -1.50
C GLU A 8 1.90 8.75 -0.23
N PRO A 9 3.15 8.27 -0.03
CA PRO A 9 3.92 8.57 1.17
C PRO A 9 4.32 10.05 1.29
N SER A 10 4.49 10.76 0.17
CA SER A 10 4.82 12.18 0.18
C SER A 10 3.56 13.03 0.31
N ALA A 11 3.47 13.84 1.37
CA ALA A 11 2.31 14.72 1.60
C ALA A 11 2.06 15.70 0.44
N ASP A 12 3.12 16.20 -0.19
CA ASP A 12 3.01 17.12 -1.33
C ASP A 12 2.52 16.40 -2.60
N ALA A 13 2.99 15.18 -2.84
CA ALA A 13 2.51 14.37 -3.95
C ALA A 13 1.05 13.94 -3.73
N ALA A 14 0.68 13.55 -2.50
CA ALA A 14 -0.70 13.21 -2.13
C ALA A 14 -1.67 14.37 -2.38
N LYS A 15 -1.27 15.59 -2.03
CA LYS A 15 -2.05 16.81 -2.31
C LYS A 15 -2.18 17.09 -3.80
N THR A 16 -1.10 16.89 -4.54
CA THR A 16 -1.08 17.04 -6.00
C THR A 16 -2.00 16.04 -6.68
N TYR A 17 -1.92 14.76 -6.30
CA TYR A 17 -2.79 13.70 -6.83
C TYR A 17 -4.25 13.93 -6.49
N ASN A 18 -4.56 14.38 -5.27
CA ASN A 18 -5.93 14.75 -4.91
C ASN A 18 -6.45 15.87 -5.81
N THR A 19 -5.63 16.89 -6.06
CA THR A 19 -6.00 18.03 -6.92
C THR A 19 -6.30 17.56 -8.35
N TYR A 20 -5.40 16.78 -8.96
CA TYR A 20 -5.59 16.28 -10.32
C TYR A 20 -6.79 15.35 -10.44
N ALA A 21 -6.98 14.43 -9.50
CA ALA A 21 -8.12 13.53 -9.54
C ALA A 21 -9.46 14.27 -9.40
N ARG A 22 -9.53 15.35 -8.61
CA ARG A 22 -10.72 16.23 -8.55
C ARG A 22 -10.97 16.98 -9.85
N LEU A 23 -9.91 17.48 -10.51
CA LEU A 23 -10.04 18.13 -11.82
C LEU A 23 -10.55 17.15 -12.89
N THR A 24 -9.95 15.96 -12.95
CA THR A 24 -10.39 14.90 -13.88
C THR A 24 -11.85 14.54 -13.63
N LEU A 25 -12.24 14.32 -12.37
CA LEU A 25 -13.63 13.97 -12.05
C LEU A 25 -14.60 15.11 -12.38
N GLY A 26 -14.21 16.36 -12.16
CA GLY A 26 -15.00 17.52 -12.56
C GLY A 26 -15.25 17.58 -14.07
N THR A 27 -14.25 17.24 -14.88
CA THR A 27 -14.39 17.11 -16.33
C THR A 27 -15.34 15.97 -16.70
N LEU A 28 -15.13 14.77 -16.14
CA LEU A 28 -15.96 13.59 -16.44
C LEU A 28 -17.42 13.73 -15.96
N ALA A 29 -17.66 14.51 -14.91
CA ALA A 29 -19.00 14.82 -14.40
C ALA A 29 -19.67 16.01 -15.11
N SER A 30 -19.04 16.58 -16.13
CA SER A 30 -19.62 17.69 -16.90
C SER A 30 -20.64 17.20 -17.93
N PRO A 31 -21.64 18.02 -18.33
CA PRO A 31 -22.69 17.59 -19.24
C PRO A 31 -22.24 17.02 -20.59
N GLY A 32 -21.04 17.41 -21.08
CA GLY A 32 -20.50 16.87 -22.34
C GLY A 32 -20.00 15.42 -22.25
N TRP A 33 -19.72 14.94 -21.04
CA TRP A 33 -19.23 13.58 -20.77
C TRP A 33 -20.31 12.67 -20.20
N LEU A 34 -21.44 13.23 -19.77
CA LEU A 34 -22.56 12.48 -19.21
C LEU A 34 -23.67 12.28 -20.25
N ASN A 35 -24.49 11.26 -20.04
CA ASN A 35 -25.66 10.96 -20.89
C ASN A 35 -26.83 11.94 -20.77
N THR A 36 -26.62 13.12 -20.18
CA THR A 36 -27.60 14.18 -20.01
C THR A 36 -28.27 14.52 -21.35
N ASN A 37 -29.60 14.43 -21.41
CA ASN A 37 -30.40 14.68 -22.62
C ASN A 37 -30.12 13.72 -23.80
N THR A 38 -29.59 12.53 -23.54
CA THR A 38 -29.36 11.50 -24.58
C THR A 38 -30.29 10.31 -24.39
N ARG A 39 -30.40 9.44 -25.41
CA ARG A 39 -31.04 8.12 -25.29
C ARG A 39 -30.06 7.02 -24.85
N ASN A 40 -28.81 7.36 -24.55
CA ASN A 40 -27.79 6.39 -24.18
C ASN A 40 -28.05 5.90 -22.73
N PRO A 41 -28.22 4.58 -22.51
CA PRO A 41 -28.47 4.05 -21.17
C PRO A 41 -27.26 4.12 -20.23
N GLY A 42 -26.03 4.17 -20.76
CA GLY A 42 -24.83 4.29 -19.93
C GLY A 42 -24.55 5.74 -19.51
N ILE A 43 -23.84 5.93 -18.40
CA ILE A 43 -23.68 7.22 -17.72
C ILE A 43 -22.53 8.03 -18.33
N LEU A 44 -21.34 7.44 -18.41
CA LEU A 44 -20.12 8.05 -18.92
C LEU A 44 -20.01 7.78 -20.43
N LEU A 45 -19.94 8.85 -21.20
CA LEU A 45 -19.82 8.82 -22.66
C LEU A 45 -18.36 8.98 -23.11
N GLN A 46 -18.16 8.87 -24.43
CA GLN A 46 -16.87 9.12 -25.09
C GLN A 46 -15.75 8.19 -24.62
N GLN A 47 -16.10 7.00 -24.16
CA GLN A 47 -15.12 5.99 -23.81
C GLN A 47 -14.73 5.21 -25.06
N SER A 48 -13.43 5.00 -25.23
CA SER A 48 -12.91 4.14 -26.30
C SER A 48 -12.48 2.80 -25.73
N LEU A 49 -13.01 1.71 -26.29
CA LEU A 49 -12.51 0.36 -26.05
C LEU A 49 -11.64 -0.05 -27.23
N ASN A 50 -10.35 -0.30 -26.97
CA ASN A 50 -9.43 -0.79 -27.99
C ASN A 50 -9.14 -2.27 -27.76
N VAL A 51 -9.92 -3.14 -28.42
CA VAL A 51 -9.64 -4.59 -28.46
C VAL A 51 -9.08 -4.93 -29.84
N ASN A 52 -7.81 -4.58 -30.10
CA ASN A 52 -6.95 -4.84 -31.27
C ASN A 52 -7.51 -4.72 -32.71
N GLN A 53 -8.82 -4.64 -32.95
CA GLN A 53 -9.49 -4.61 -34.27
C GLN A 53 -10.90 -3.96 -34.23
N LEU A 54 -11.44 -3.59 -33.07
CA LEU A 54 -12.76 -2.94 -32.94
C LEU A 54 -12.65 -1.71 -32.03
N ALA A 55 -12.23 -0.57 -32.58
CA ALA A 55 -12.43 0.71 -31.92
C ALA A 55 -13.93 0.95 -31.79
N ARG A 56 -14.46 0.82 -30.58
CA ARG A 56 -15.84 1.18 -30.26
C ARG A 56 -15.78 2.40 -29.33
N ASP A 57 -16.35 3.49 -29.80
CA ASP A 57 -16.61 4.65 -28.97
C ASP A 57 -18.03 4.56 -28.44
N GLY A 58 -18.20 4.76 -27.12
CA GLY A 58 -19.50 4.59 -26.49
C GLY A 58 -19.46 4.77 -24.99
N SER A 59 -20.41 4.14 -24.32
CA SER A 59 -20.46 4.03 -22.87
C SER A 59 -20.26 2.56 -22.47
N TYR A 60 -19.50 2.34 -21.41
CA TYR A 60 -19.19 1.02 -20.88
C TYR A 60 -19.45 0.98 -19.39
N VAL A 61 -20.05 -0.14 -18.95
CA VAL A 61 -20.41 -0.39 -17.55
C VAL A 61 -19.23 -0.20 -16.59
N TRP A 62 -18.02 -0.61 -16.99
CA TRP A 62 -16.83 -0.42 -16.16
C TRP A 62 -16.50 1.07 -15.95
N GLY A 63 -16.72 1.92 -16.95
CA GLY A 63 -16.53 3.37 -16.83
C GLY A 63 -17.53 4.00 -15.88
N ASP A 64 -18.81 3.65 -16.07
CA ASP A 64 -19.91 4.10 -15.23
C ASP A 64 -19.67 3.73 -13.77
N PHE A 65 -19.25 2.48 -13.52
CA PHE A 65 -18.92 1.99 -12.19
C PHE A 65 -17.82 2.83 -11.53
N TYR A 66 -16.68 3.01 -12.21
CA TYR A 66 -15.56 3.79 -11.65
C TYR A 66 -15.91 5.27 -11.45
N LEU A 67 -16.73 5.85 -12.33
CA LEU A 67 -17.21 7.23 -12.18
C LEU A 67 -18.06 7.39 -10.91
N LEU A 68 -19.04 6.50 -10.72
CA LEU A 68 -19.92 6.52 -9.55
C LEU A 68 -19.15 6.26 -8.25
N GLU A 69 -18.22 5.30 -8.27
CA GLU A 69 -17.37 5.00 -7.13
C GLU A 69 -16.51 6.22 -6.73
N ALA A 70 -15.88 6.88 -7.71
CA ALA A 70 -15.08 8.08 -7.47
C ALA A 70 -15.93 9.24 -6.90
N LEU A 71 -17.14 9.44 -7.42
CA LEU A 71 -18.07 10.45 -6.90
C LEU A 71 -18.51 10.15 -5.47
N ALA A 72 -18.77 8.87 -5.14
CA ALA A 72 -19.12 8.44 -3.79
C ALA A 72 -17.96 8.67 -2.79
N GLN A 73 -16.72 8.39 -3.18
CA GLN A 73 -15.53 8.64 -2.36
C GLN A 73 -15.31 10.12 -2.04
N ILE A 74 -15.69 11.03 -2.94
CA ILE A 74 -15.58 12.48 -2.70
C ILE A 74 -16.78 13.01 -1.90
N SER A 75 -17.96 12.42 -2.09
CA SER A 75 -19.18 12.79 -1.35
C SER A 75 -19.20 12.28 0.09
N GLY A 76 -18.25 11.41 0.46
CA GLY A 76 -18.17 10.81 1.80
C GLY A 76 -19.26 9.76 2.06
N THR A 77 -19.90 9.25 1.00
CA THR A 77 -21.00 8.26 1.11
C THR A 77 -20.50 6.82 1.15
N LEU A 78 -19.20 6.58 0.90
CA LEU A 78 -18.58 5.27 1.00
C LEU A 78 -18.06 5.02 2.43
N PRO A 79 -18.32 3.85 3.04
CA PRO A 79 -17.73 3.49 4.33
C PRO A 79 -16.20 3.56 4.25
N THR A 80 -15.58 4.16 5.27
CA THR A 80 -14.12 4.16 5.37
C THR A 80 -13.67 2.71 5.56
N PRO A 81 -12.71 2.19 4.76
CA PRO A 81 -12.23 0.83 4.94
C PRO A 81 -11.67 0.68 6.36
N THR A 82 -12.12 -0.35 7.07
CA THR A 82 -11.59 -0.70 8.39
C THR A 82 -10.10 -0.99 8.25
N PRO A 83 -9.21 -0.40 9.07
CA PRO A 83 -7.79 -0.71 9.01
C PRO A 83 -7.57 -2.21 9.23
N SER A 84 -6.74 -2.83 8.39
CA SER A 84 -6.34 -4.22 8.55
C SER A 84 -5.61 -4.41 9.89
N PRO A 85 -5.86 -5.49 10.65
CA PRO A 85 -5.16 -5.72 11.91
C PRO A 85 -3.64 -5.78 11.66
N THR A 86 -2.89 -4.95 12.38
CA THR A 86 -1.43 -4.99 12.38
C THR A 86 -0.98 -6.28 13.05
N SER A 87 -0.20 -7.11 12.36
CA SER A 87 0.43 -8.29 12.97
C SER A 87 1.45 -7.84 14.03
N THR A 88 1.18 -8.13 15.29
CA THR A 88 2.15 -7.95 16.37
C THR A 88 3.35 -8.85 16.12
N PRO A 89 4.60 -8.33 16.11
CA PRO A 89 5.78 -9.18 15.95
C PRO A 89 5.91 -10.14 17.15
N THR A 90 6.05 -11.44 16.88
CA THR A 90 6.35 -12.45 17.90
C THR A 90 7.75 -12.20 18.46
N PRO A 91 7.96 -12.13 19.79
CA PRO A 91 9.30 -11.99 20.35
C PRO A 91 10.19 -13.18 19.96
N SER A 92 11.42 -12.88 19.53
CA SER A 92 12.43 -13.88 19.17
C SER A 92 12.89 -14.66 20.42
N PRO A 93 13.07 -16.00 20.35
CA PRO A 93 13.56 -16.77 21.49
C PRO A 93 14.96 -16.32 21.89
N THR A 94 15.15 -16.04 23.19
CA THR A 94 16.46 -15.74 23.78
C THR A 94 17.32 -17.00 23.79
N SER A 95 18.51 -16.95 23.20
CA SER A 95 19.47 -18.05 23.27
C SER A 95 20.05 -18.15 24.68
N THR A 96 19.72 -19.22 25.40
CA THR A 96 20.34 -19.55 26.69
C THR A 96 21.79 -19.99 26.43
N GLN A 97 22.77 -19.19 26.84
CA GLN A 97 24.18 -19.58 26.75
C GLN A 97 24.46 -20.69 27.77
N THR A 98 24.90 -21.85 27.29
CA THR A 98 25.42 -22.93 28.14
C THR A 98 26.76 -22.49 28.74
N PRO A 99 26.94 -22.54 30.07
CA PRO A 99 28.23 -22.18 30.68
C PRO A 99 29.32 -23.19 30.28
N ALA A 100 30.48 -22.66 29.90
CA ALA A 100 31.67 -23.43 29.57
C ALA A 100 32.36 -24.01 30.83
N PRO A 101 33.01 -25.17 30.74
CA PRO A 101 33.48 -25.94 31.89
C PRO A 101 34.65 -25.30 32.65
N THR A 102 34.64 -25.43 33.98
CA THR A 102 35.68 -24.99 34.92
C THR A 102 37.03 -25.64 34.60
N ALA A 103 38.07 -24.83 34.44
CA ALA A 103 39.44 -25.31 34.25
C ALA A 103 39.92 -26.10 35.47
N SER A 104 40.43 -27.32 35.23
CA SER A 104 41.08 -28.15 36.24
C SER A 104 42.47 -27.59 36.56
N PRO A 105 42.86 -27.42 37.84
CA PRO A 105 44.19 -26.93 38.18
C PRO A 105 45.26 -27.98 37.82
N SER A 106 46.09 -27.64 36.83
CA SER A 106 47.28 -28.40 36.46
C SER A 106 48.29 -28.36 37.62
N GLY A 107 48.84 -29.53 37.91
CA GLY A 107 49.57 -29.85 39.13
C GLY A 107 50.84 -29.03 39.37
N ALA A 108 51.12 -28.87 40.66
CA ALA A 108 52.34 -28.32 41.21
C ALA A 108 53.57 -29.07 40.69
N ALA A 109 54.46 -28.35 40.01
CA ALA A 109 55.84 -28.78 39.84
C ALA A 109 56.67 -28.27 41.02
N THR A 110 57.17 -29.23 41.80
CA THR A 110 58.06 -29.10 42.95
C THR A 110 59.36 -28.35 42.59
N PRO A 111 59.87 -27.44 43.43
CA PRO A 111 61.17 -26.79 43.19
C PRO A 111 62.34 -27.77 43.41
N ARG A 112 63.31 -27.75 42.49
CA ARG A 112 64.59 -28.49 42.57
C ARG A 112 65.56 -27.72 43.49
N PRO A 113 66.20 -28.36 44.49
CA PRO A 113 67.18 -27.68 45.34
C PRO A 113 68.48 -27.38 44.58
N SER A 114 69.09 -26.25 44.94
CA SER A 114 70.36 -25.73 44.43
C SER A 114 71.55 -26.59 44.88
N PRO A 115 72.59 -26.81 44.06
CA PRO A 115 73.84 -27.39 44.53
C PRO A 115 74.66 -26.33 45.28
N THR A 116 75.21 -26.72 46.43
CA THR A 116 76.26 -25.99 47.15
C THR A 116 77.60 -26.66 46.85
N ASP A 117 78.62 -25.83 46.71
CA ASP A 117 80.06 -26.10 46.51
C ASP A 117 80.63 -27.24 47.40
#